data_AF-A0A7S1EZ88-F1
#
_entry.id   AF-A0A7S1EZ88-F1
#
_cell.length_a   1.000
_cell.length_b   1.000
_cell.length_c   1.000
_cell.angle_alpha   90.00
_cell.angle_beta   90.00
_cell.angle_gamma   90.00
#
_symmetry.space_group_name_H-M   'P 1'
#
loop_
_entity.id
_entity.type
_entity.pdbx_description
1 polymer ?
#
loop_
_entity_poly.entity_id
_entity_poly.type
_entity_poly.pdbx_seq_one_letter_code
_entity_poly.pdbx_strand_id
1 'polypeptide(L)'
;VLNDLLDTAQTELDDTRHAESTAAHNFAMLKQSLEDQLAQNNKALAKAKTDKAEFTTSLEAGKADLAEAEKSLAAVLASEAASKNSCAQVASDHEVSVKAFAEELKALADATQVLRSETGAAEGHTYSLFQVSAFTGVQTTMDLKGFEVVTMVRRLAQKEHSAALAQLASRISAVMKFGAGAGEDPFAKVKELITDLITRLQSQASSEASHK
;
A
#
# COMPACT_ATOMS: atom_id res chain seq x y z
N VAL A 1 -69.21 -44.55 78.12
CA VAL A 1 -68.00 -45.41 78.05
C VAL A 1 -67.70 -45.85 76.62
N LEU A 2 -68.47 -46.76 75.99
CA LEU A 2 -68.17 -47.20 74.61
C LEU A 2 -68.25 -46.08 73.56
N ASN A 3 -69.25 -45.19 73.65
CA ASN A 3 -69.36 -44.05 72.74
C ASN A 3 -68.23 -43.03 72.91
N ASP A 4 -67.83 -42.70 74.15
CA ASP A 4 -66.66 -41.81 74.39
C ASP A 4 -65.36 -42.39 73.80
N LEU A 5 -65.17 -43.71 73.93
CA LEU A 5 -63.99 -44.39 73.41
C LEU A 5 -63.95 -44.38 71.88
N LEU A 6 -65.12 -44.51 71.24
CA LEU A 6 -65.27 -44.38 69.80
C LEU A 6 -64.93 -42.96 69.33
N ASP A 7 -65.47 -41.94 70.01
CA ASP A 7 -65.29 -40.53 69.67
C ASP A 7 -63.82 -40.09 69.86
N THR A 8 -63.18 -40.58 70.93
CA THR A 8 -61.75 -40.37 71.18
C THR A 8 -60.90 -41.01 70.08
N ALA A 9 -61.18 -42.27 69.71
CA ALA A 9 -60.43 -42.96 68.66
C ALA A 9 -60.62 -42.33 67.27
N GLN A 10 -61.81 -41.81 66.96
CA GLN A 10 -62.06 -41.05 65.73
C GLN A 10 -61.29 -39.74 65.71
N THR A 11 -61.27 -39.01 66.82
CA THR A 11 -60.50 -37.77 66.97
C THR A 11 -58.99 -38.02 66.79
N GLU A 12 -58.43 -39.01 67.48
CA GLU A 12 -57.00 -39.34 67.35
C GLU A 12 -56.63 -39.77 65.91
N LEU A 13 -57.52 -40.51 65.24
CA LEU A 13 -57.30 -40.93 63.86
C LEU A 13 -57.34 -39.74 62.89
N ASP A 14 -58.27 -38.82 63.07
CA ASP A 14 -58.36 -37.61 62.25
C ASP A 14 -57.16 -36.68 62.51
N ASP A 15 -56.75 -36.50 63.76
CA ASP A 15 -55.55 -35.73 64.12
C ASP A 15 -54.28 -36.35 63.51
N THR A 16 -54.14 -37.67 63.58
CA THR A 16 -53.00 -38.38 63.00
C THR A 16 -52.97 -38.24 61.49
N ARG A 17 -54.13 -38.36 60.81
CA ARG A 17 -54.24 -38.14 59.37
C ARG A 17 -53.94 -36.70 58.98
N HIS A 18 -54.37 -35.74 59.78
CA HIS A 18 -54.06 -34.33 59.55
C HIS A 18 -52.56 -34.05 59.71
N ALA A 19 -51.93 -34.62 60.74
CA ALA A 19 -50.50 -34.52 60.97
C ALA A 19 -49.69 -35.17 59.83
N GLU A 20 -50.10 -36.37 59.39
CA GLU A 20 -49.49 -37.07 58.25
C GLU A 20 -49.61 -36.26 56.95
N SER A 21 -50.80 -35.74 56.65
CA SER A 21 -51.05 -34.89 55.47
C SER A 21 -50.19 -33.62 55.48
N THR A 22 -50.09 -32.97 56.65
CA THR A 22 -49.25 -31.77 56.83
C THR A 22 -47.77 -32.09 56.66
N ALA A 23 -47.29 -33.19 57.23
CA ALA A 23 -45.91 -33.63 57.08
C ALA A 23 -45.57 -33.99 55.63
N ALA A 24 -46.48 -34.69 54.93
CA ALA A 24 -46.33 -35.05 53.52
C ALA A 24 -46.27 -33.79 52.63
N HIS A 25 -47.14 -32.80 52.88
CA HIS A 25 -47.13 -31.54 52.15
C HIS A 25 -45.83 -30.75 52.39
N ASN A 26 -45.39 -30.62 53.65
CA ASN A 26 -44.14 -29.93 53.98
C ASN A 26 -42.92 -30.62 53.35
N PHE A 27 -42.90 -31.95 53.35
CA PHE A 27 -41.85 -32.73 52.69
C PHE A 27 -41.86 -32.50 51.17
N ALA A 28 -43.02 -32.51 50.53
CA ALA A 28 -43.14 -32.25 49.09
C ALA A 28 -42.64 -30.84 48.73
N MET A 29 -43.00 -29.82 49.52
CA MET A 29 -42.53 -28.44 49.33
C MET A 29 -41.01 -28.32 49.52
N LEU A 30 -40.44 -28.97 50.55
CA LEU A 30 -39.00 -28.97 50.78
C LEU A 30 -38.25 -29.68 49.64
N LYS A 31 -38.76 -30.84 49.21
CA LYS A 31 -38.19 -31.59 48.10
C LYS A 31 -38.17 -30.76 46.83
N GLN A 32 -39.30 -30.14 46.48
CA GLN A 32 -39.39 -29.28 45.30
C GLN A 32 -38.44 -28.10 45.38
N SER A 33 -38.36 -27.43 46.55
CA SER A 33 -37.42 -26.33 46.76
C SER A 33 -35.95 -26.76 46.58
N LEU A 34 -35.58 -27.95 47.08
CA LEU A 34 -34.23 -28.50 46.91
C LEU A 34 -33.93 -28.90 45.47
N GLU A 35 -34.90 -29.48 44.76
CA GLU A 35 -34.78 -29.81 43.34
C GLU A 35 -34.59 -28.55 42.49
N ASP A 36 -35.37 -27.50 42.75
CA ASP A 36 -35.24 -26.21 42.09
C ASP A 36 -33.89 -25.55 42.38
N GLN A 37 -33.43 -25.59 43.64
CA GLN A 37 -32.10 -25.08 44.03
C GLN A 37 -30.97 -25.86 43.34
N LEU A 38 -31.06 -27.19 43.26
CA LEU A 38 -30.07 -28.02 42.56
C LEU A 38 -30.03 -27.68 41.07
N ALA A 39 -31.20 -27.52 40.42
CA ALA A 39 -31.28 -27.14 39.02
C ALA A 39 -30.65 -25.75 38.77
N GLN A 40 -30.95 -24.77 39.62
CA GLN A 40 -30.36 -23.42 39.54
C GLN A 40 -28.84 -23.45 39.75
N ASN A 41 -28.36 -24.14 40.78
CA ASN A 41 -26.93 -24.25 41.08
C ASN A 41 -26.16 -24.95 39.96
N ASN A 42 -26.73 -26.02 39.39
CA ASN A 42 -26.13 -26.70 38.24
C ASN A 42 -26.05 -25.79 37.00
N LYS A 43 -27.10 -25.00 36.74
CA LYS A 43 -27.10 -24.02 35.65
C LYS A 43 -26.07 -22.91 35.87
N ALA A 44 -25.98 -22.38 37.08
CA ALA A 44 -24.98 -21.36 37.45
C ALA A 44 -23.55 -21.89 37.33
N LEU A 45 -23.31 -23.13 37.77
CA LEU A 45 -22.01 -23.79 37.67
C LEU A 45 -21.61 -24.05 36.21
N ALA A 46 -22.55 -24.47 35.36
CA ALA A 46 -22.31 -24.63 33.93
C ALA A 46 -21.94 -23.29 33.27
N LYS A 47 -22.69 -22.21 33.56
CA LYS A 47 -22.38 -20.87 33.06
C LYS A 47 -21.00 -20.40 33.54
N ALA A 48 -20.69 -20.55 34.83
CA ALA A 48 -19.40 -20.14 35.38
C ALA A 48 -18.21 -20.90 34.74
N LYS A 49 -18.38 -22.17 34.37
CA LYS A 49 -17.37 -22.93 33.64
C LYS A 49 -17.16 -22.39 32.22
N THR A 50 -18.23 -22.07 31.51
CA THR A 50 -18.16 -21.45 30.19
C THR A 50 -17.49 -20.08 30.25
N ASP A 51 -17.97 -19.20 31.14
CA ASP A 51 -17.43 -17.86 31.34
C ASP A 51 -15.91 -17.93 31.67
N LYS A 52 -15.51 -18.88 32.55
CA LYS A 52 -14.08 -19.09 32.87
C LYS A 52 -13.24 -19.47 31.65
N ALA A 53 -13.75 -20.34 30.79
CA ALA A 53 -13.04 -20.75 29.58
C ALA A 53 -12.89 -19.59 28.59
N GLU A 54 -13.95 -18.79 28.42
CA GLU A 54 -13.93 -17.57 27.61
C GLU A 54 -12.90 -16.57 28.15
N PHE A 55 -12.96 -16.23 29.45
CA PHE A 55 -11.99 -15.31 30.07
C PHE A 55 -10.55 -15.80 29.97
N THR A 56 -10.31 -17.10 30.13
CA THR A 56 -8.96 -17.67 29.99
C THR A 56 -8.47 -17.49 28.56
N THR A 57 -9.33 -17.74 27.56
CA THR A 57 -8.98 -17.56 26.15
C THR A 57 -8.68 -16.08 25.83
N SER A 58 -9.53 -15.16 26.29
CA SER A 58 -9.31 -13.71 26.12
C SER A 58 -8.04 -13.22 26.83
N LEU A 59 -7.72 -13.75 28.01
CA LEU A 59 -6.51 -13.40 28.74
C LEU A 59 -5.25 -13.81 27.96
N GLU A 60 -5.22 -15.05 27.45
CA GLU A 60 -4.07 -15.54 26.70
C GLU A 60 -3.92 -14.82 25.36
N ALA A 61 -5.02 -14.49 24.67
CA ALA A 61 -5.00 -13.62 23.49
C ALA A 61 -4.43 -12.24 23.81
N GLY A 62 -4.90 -11.59 24.90
CA GLY A 62 -4.40 -10.28 25.32
C GLY A 62 -2.91 -10.28 25.70
N LYS A 63 -2.40 -11.36 26.29
CA LYS A 63 -0.96 -11.52 26.57
C LYS A 63 -0.14 -11.66 25.28
N ALA A 64 -0.65 -12.41 24.30
CA ALA A 64 0.02 -12.56 23.01
C ALA A 64 0.08 -11.23 22.24
N ASP A 65 -1.03 -10.49 22.22
CA ASP A 65 -1.10 -9.17 21.60
C ASP A 65 -0.14 -8.17 22.25
N LEU A 66 -0.05 -8.19 23.59
CA LEU A 66 0.91 -7.35 24.33
C LEU A 66 2.36 -7.67 23.94
N ALA A 67 2.72 -8.95 23.87
CA ALA A 67 4.08 -9.36 23.50
C ALA A 67 4.46 -8.92 22.07
N GLU A 68 3.53 -9.01 21.12
CA GLU A 68 3.76 -8.55 19.75
C GLU A 68 3.83 -7.02 19.67
N ALA A 69 3.03 -6.30 20.47
CA ALA A 69 3.09 -4.84 20.56
C ALA A 69 4.45 -4.36 21.12
N GLU A 70 4.98 -5.01 22.17
CA GLU A 70 6.30 -4.72 22.73
C GLU A 70 7.41 -4.94 21.70
N LYS A 71 7.36 -6.05 20.95
CA LYS A 71 8.30 -6.35 19.87
C LYS A 71 8.23 -5.33 18.74
N SER A 72 7.02 -4.96 18.32
CA SER A 72 6.78 -3.95 17.28
C SER A 72 7.31 -2.58 17.70
N LEU A 73 7.09 -2.19 18.96
CA LEU A 73 7.61 -0.95 19.52
C LEU A 73 9.14 -0.92 19.49
N ALA A 74 9.80 -1.99 19.91
CA ALA A 74 11.26 -2.10 19.86
C ALA A 74 11.81 -1.96 18.43
N ALA A 75 11.15 -2.61 17.46
CA ALA A 75 11.53 -2.51 16.05
C ALA A 75 11.35 -1.08 15.49
N VAL A 76 10.27 -0.40 15.85
CA VAL A 76 10.01 1.00 15.45
C VAL A 76 11.07 1.94 16.03
N LEU A 77 11.41 1.80 17.32
CA LEU A 77 12.46 2.62 17.95
C LEU A 77 13.84 2.40 17.30
N ALA A 78 14.17 1.16 16.96
CA ALA A 78 15.42 0.86 16.24
C ALA A 78 15.44 1.49 14.84
N SER A 79 14.31 1.42 14.12
CA SER A 79 14.15 2.06 12.80
C SER A 79 14.24 3.58 12.88
N GLU A 80 13.63 4.18 13.91
CA GLU A 80 13.69 5.63 14.15
C GLU A 80 15.14 6.08 14.39
N ALA A 81 15.90 5.37 15.21
CA ALA A 81 17.31 5.66 15.46
C ALA A 81 18.15 5.54 14.18
N ALA A 82 17.95 4.48 13.40
CA ALA A 82 18.64 4.28 12.13
C ALA A 82 18.31 5.40 11.12
N SER A 83 17.03 5.81 11.04
CA SER A 83 16.58 6.89 10.16
C SER A 83 17.20 8.23 10.54
N LYS A 84 17.25 8.56 11.84
CA LYS A 84 17.90 9.78 12.35
C LYS A 84 19.38 9.82 11.98
N ASN A 85 20.09 8.72 12.17
CA ASN A 85 21.51 8.63 11.82
C ASN A 85 21.74 8.76 10.31
N SER A 86 20.93 8.08 9.50
CA SER A 86 20.99 8.17 8.04
C SER A 86 20.73 9.59 7.55
N CYS A 87 19.73 10.28 8.11
CA CYS A 87 19.42 11.67 7.78
C CYS A 87 20.60 12.61 8.10
N ALA A 88 21.21 12.46 9.28
CA ALA A 88 22.38 13.25 9.67
C ALA A 88 23.58 12.99 8.74
N GLN A 89 23.83 11.73 8.37
CA GLN A 89 24.90 11.37 7.45
C GLN A 89 24.67 11.94 6.05
N VAL A 90 23.47 11.78 5.49
CA VAL A 90 23.12 12.32 4.17
C VAL A 90 23.25 13.85 4.15
N ALA A 91 22.86 14.53 5.23
CA ALA A 91 23.05 15.98 5.33
C ALA A 91 24.54 16.37 5.31
N SER A 92 25.38 15.66 6.06
CA SER A 92 26.83 15.87 6.07
C SER A 92 27.47 15.59 4.70
N ASP A 93 27.13 14.47 4.07
CA ASP A 93 27.65 14.07 2.75
C ASP A 93 27.22 15.08 1.68
N HIS A 94 25.99 15.59 1.77
CA HIS A 94 25.49 16.62 0.87
C HIS A 94 26.30 17.93 1.02
N GLU A 95 26.60 18.38 2.24
CA GLU A 95 27.45 19.57 2.44
C GLU A 95 28.85 19.42 1.82
N VAL A 96 29.45 18.25 1.95
CA VAL A 96 30.76 17.94 1.33
C VAL A 96 30.62 17.95 -0.20
N SER A 97 29.58 17.32 -0.74
CA SER A 97 29.36 17.27 -2.19
C SER A 97 29.12 18.64 -2.81
N VAL A 98 28.38 19.52 -2.14
CA VAL A 98 28.13 20.89 -2.61
C VAL A 98 29.43 21.70 -2.64
N LYS A 99 30.30 21.55 -1.64
CA LYS A 99 31.61 22.20 -1.63
C LYS A 99 32.49 21.68 -2.76
N ALA A 100 32.59 20.36 -2.92
CA ALA A 100 33.36 19.74 -4.01
C ALA A 100 32.85 20.20 -5.39
N PHE A 101 31.53 20.24 -5.59
CA PHE A 101 30.94 20.71 -6.84
C PHE A 101 31.22 22.20 -7.11
N ALA A 102 31.22 23.05 -6.08
CA ALA A 102 31.60 24.45 -6.22
C ALA A 102 33.07 24.61 -6.62
N GLU A 103 33.97 23.79 -6.06
CA GLU A 103 35.38 23.75 -6.44
C GLU A 103 35.58 23.23 -7.88
N GLU A 104 34.84 22.18 -8.27
CA GLU A 104 34.84 21.67 -9.65
C GLU A 104 34.36 22.72 -10.66
N LEU A 105 33.27 23.43 -10.36
CA LEU A 105 32.77 24.52 -11.20
C LEU A 105 33.81 25.65 -11.36
N LYS A 106 34.53 25.98 -10.28
CA LYS A 106 35.62 26.95 -10.35
C LYS A 106 36.76 26.45 -11.22
N ALA A 107 37.18 25.20 -11.07
CA ALA A 107 38.22 24.60 -11.90
C ALA A 107 37.83 24.55 -13.39
N LEU A 108 36.56 24.26 -13.70
CA LEU A 108 36.03 24.30 -15.07
C LEU A 108 36.01 25.73 -15.65
N ALA A 109 35.67 26.72 -14.83
CA ALA A 109 35.71 28.12 -15.22
C ALA A 109 37.16 28.57 -15.52
N ASP A 110 38.10 28.23 -14.64
CA ASP A 110 39.53 28.53 -14.81
C ASP A 110 40.08 27.85 -16.07
N ALA A 111 39.77 26.57 -16.30
CA ALA A 111 40.16 25.85 -17.52
C ALA A 111 39.56 26.47 -18.79
N THR A 112 38.30 26.89 -18.74
CA THR A 112 37.64 27.60 -19.85
C THR A 112 38.32 28.94 -20.14
N GLN A 113 38.71 29.67 -19.09
CA GLN A 113 39.42 30.93 -19.22
C GLN A 113 40.82 30.73 -19.83
N VAL A 114 41.60 29.76 -19.34
CA VAL A 114 42.90 29.42 -19.91
C VAL A 114 42.77 29.04 -21.38
N LEU A 115 41.79 28.19 -21.74
CA LEU A 115 41.54 27.84 -23.14
C LEU A 115 41.17 29.05 -24.00
N ARG A 116 40.45 30.05 -23.47
CA ARG A 116 40.15 31.29 -24.20
C ARG A 116 41.36 32.20 -24.33
N SER A 117 42.20 32.30 -23.29
CA SER A 117 43.38 33.15 -23.29
C SER A 117 44.50 32.59 -24.17
N GLU A 118 44.74 31.29 -24.14
CA GLU A 118 45.74 30.60 -24.97
C GLU A 118 45.31 30.47 -26.44
N THR A 119 43.99 30.46 -26.72
CA THR A 119 43.47 30.50 -28.11
C THR A 119 43.34 31.92 -28.68
N GLY A 120 43.95 32.93 -28.03
CA GLY A 120 44.00 34.34 -28.47
C GLY A 120 44.66 34.61 -29.83
N ALA A 121 45.00 33.57 -30.61
CA ALA A 121 45.43 33.67 -32.00
C ALA A 121 44.57 32.81 -32.97
N ALA A 122 43.51 32.16 -32.48
CA ALA A 122 42.63 31.27 -33.24
C ALA A 122 41.18 31.83 -33.34
N GLU A 123 41.00 33.14 -33.17
CA GLU A 123 39.69 33.81 -33.32
C GLU A 123 39.09 33.67 -34.73
N GLY A 124 39.86 33.23 -35.73
CA GLY A 124 39.39 33.00 -37.10
C GLY A 124 38.94 31.58 -37.45
N HIS A 125 39.27 30.56 -36.64
CA HIS A 125 38.98 29.17 -36.99
C HIS A 125 38.37 28.41 -35.80
N THR A 126 37.05 28.50 -35.70
CA THR A 126 36.12 27.43 -35.32
C THR A 126 36.74 26.21 -34.60
N TYR A 127 37.07 26.38 -33.34
CA TYR A 127 37.00 25.27 -32.37
C TYR A 127 36.18 25.72 -31.18
N SER A 128 34.95 26.12 -31.49
CA SER A 128 33.88 26.10 -30.50
C SER A 128 33.54 24.64 -30.27
N LEU A 129 34.09 24.05 -29.21
CA LEU A 129 33.59 22.80 -28.62
C LEU A 129 32.09 22.90 -28.22
N PHE A 130 31.48 24.07 -28.39
CA PHE A 130 30.05 24.34 -28.29
C PHE A 130 29.29 24.12 -29.62
N GLN A 131 29.94 23.59 -30.67
CA GLN A 131 29.30 23.16 -31.93
C GLN A 131 28.47 21.88 -31.80
N VAL A 132 27.79 21.66 -30.67
CA VAL A 132 26.72 20.66 -30.57
C VAL A 132 25.56 21.00 -31.53
N SER A 133 25.40 22.29 -31.85
CA SER A 133 24.46 22.77 -32.87
C SER A 133 24.78 22.29 -34.29
N ALA A 134 26.05 22.04 -34.62
CA ALA A 134 26.45 21.57 -35.96
C ALA A 134 26.24 20.06 -36.15
N PHE A 135 26.34 19.26 -35.08
CA PHE A 135 26.18 17.80 -35.17
C PHE A 135 24.73 17.34 -35.02
N THR A 136 23.90 18.09 -34.29
CA THR A 136 22.50 17.70 -34.01
C THR A 136 21.48 18.36 -34.93
N GLY A 137 21.85 19.43 -35.63
CA GLY A 137 20.92 20.20 -36.46
C GLY A 137 19.82 20.90 -35.65
N VAL A 138 19.94 20.95 -34.32
CA VAL A 138 18.99 21.59 -33.42
C VAL A 138 19.34 23.06 -33.35
N GLN A 139 18.61 23.90 -34.08
CA GLN A 139 18.83 25.34 -34.13
C GLN A 139 17.79 26.11 -33.31
N THR A 140 16.64 25.49 -33.04
CA THR A 140 15.50 26.13 -32.36
C THR A 140 14.98 25.29 -31.19
N THR A 141 14.22 25.92 -30.30
CA THR A 141 13.52 25.24 -29.20
C THR A 141 12.48 24.22 -29.70
N MET A 142 12.01 24.36 -30.94
CA MET A 142 11.11 23.41 -31.59
C MET A 142 11.86 22.14 -32.04
N ASP A 143 13.09 22.28 -32.52
CA ASP A 143 13.94 21.13 -32.88
C ASP A 143 14.28 20.28 -31.65
N LEU A 144 14.50 20.93 -30.50
CA LEU A 144 14.82 20.25 -29.24
C LEU A 144 13.64 19.38 -28.76
N LYS A 145 12.42 19.93 -28.80
CA LYS A 145 11.19 19.19 -28.47
C LYS A 145 10.92 18.06 -29.47
N GLY A 146 11.19 18.27 -30.75
CA GLY A 146 11.09 17.23 -31.77
C GLY A 146 12.05 16.06 -31.54
N PHE A 147 13.30 16.37 -31.18
CA PHE A 147 14.31 15.38 -30.86
C PHE A 147 13.95 14.55 -29.63
N GLU A 148 13.40 15.19 -28.59
CA GLU A 148 12.93 14.50 -27.39
C GLU A 148 11.81 13.50 -27.70
N VAL A 149 10.82 13.90 -28.49
CA VAL A 149 9.70 13.03 -28.91
C VAL A 149 10.20 11.83 -29.71
N VAL A 150 11.10 12.04 -30.69
CA VAL A 150 11.72 10.94 -31.45
C VAL A 150 12.47 9.97 -30.52
N THR A 151 13.20 10.50 -29.55
CA THR A 151 13.99 9.71 -28.60
C THR A 151 13.10 8.86 -27.69
N MET A 152 11.99 9.42 -27.20
CA MET A 152 11.01 8.67 -26.42
C MET A 152 10.40 7.53 -27.24
N VAL A 153 9.94 7.79 -28.47
CA VAL A 153 9.33 6.76 -29.33
C VAL A 153 10.34 5.67 -29.70
N ARG A 154 11.62 6.01 -29.95
CA ARG A 154 12.68 5.01 -30.16
C ARG A 154 12.91 4.13 -28.93
N ARG A 155 12.94 4.73 -27.75
CA ARG A 155 13.13 4.00 -26.49
C ARG A 155 11.96 3.05 -26.22
N LEU A 156 10.73 3.48 -26.50
CA LEU A 156 9.54 2.64 -26.45
C LEU A 156 9.61 1.49 -27.47
N ALA A 157 10.02 1.77 -28.71
CA ALA A 157 10.21 0.74 -29.73
C ALA A 157 11.24 -0.32 -29.33
N GLN A 158 12.33 0.08 -28.66
CA GLN A 158 13.36 -0.83 -28.17
C GLN A 158 12.88 -1.66 -26.97
N LYS A 159 12.11 -1.07 -26.05
CA LYS A 159 11.57 -1.77 -24.88
C LYS A 159 10.51 -2.81 -25.26
N GLU A 160 9.61 -2.45 -26.17
CA GLU A 160 8.50 -3.31 -26.61
C GLU A 160 8.87 -4.19 -27.82
N HIS A 161 10.12 -4.12 -28.30
CA HIS A 161 10.60 -4.78 -29.52
C HIS A 161 9.68 -4.59 -30.75
N SER A 162 9.02 -3.44 -30.84
CA SER A 162 8.01 -3.17 -31.87
C SER A 162 8.61 -2.52 -33.10
N ALA A 163 8.63 -3.27 -34.21
CA ALA A 163 9.06 -2.75 -35.51
C ALA A 163 8.18 -1.57 -36.00
N ALA A 164 6.88 -1.57 -35.65
CA ALA A 164 5.96 -0.50 -36.02
C ALA A 164 6.30 0.82 -35.31
N LEU A 165 6.67 0.77 -34.01
CA LEU A 165 7.13 1.94 -33.26
C LEU A 165 8.49 2.44 -33.75
N ALA A 166 9.39 1.55 -34.15
CA ALA A 166 10.68 1.93 -34.73
C ALA A 166 10.50 2.66 -36.07
N GLN A 167 9.58 2.17 -36.91
CA GLN A 167 9.21 2.83 -38.17
C GLN A 167 8.52 4.19 -37.94
N LEU A 168 7.67 4.30 -36.92
CA LEU A 168 7.06 5.56 -36.54
C LEU A 168 8.11 6.60 -36.13
N ALA A 169 9.07 6.22 -35.30
CA ALA A 169 10.14 7.13 -34.88
C ALA A 169 10.97 7.65 -36.06
N SER A 170 11.20 6.81 -37.07
CA SER A 170 11.88 7.21 -38.31
C SER A 170 11.05 8.24 -39.11
N ARG A 171 9.74 8.03 -39.23
CA ARG A 171 8.81 8.95 -39.91
C ARG A 171 8.69 10.30 -39.19
N ILE A 172 8.57 10.29 -37.86
CA ILE A 172 8.55 11.50 -37.01
C ILE A 172 9.86 12.27 -37.19
N SER A 173 11.00 11.57 -37.22
CA SER A 173 12.31 12.21 -37.45
C SER A 173 12.38 12.93 -38.80
N ALA A 174 11.79 12.35 -39.85
CA ALA A 174 11.76 12.95 -41.18
C ALA A 174 10.83 14.17 -41.25
N VAL A 175 9.65 14.08 -40.64
CA VAL A 175 8.68 15.19 -40.55
C VAL A 175 9.26 16.37 -39.76
N MET A 176 9.95 16.11 -38.65
CA MET A 176 10.59 17.18 -37.88
C MET A 176 11.77 17.83 -38.64
N LYS A 177 12.51 17.07 -39.44
CA LYS A 177 13.68 17.59 -40.19
C LYS A 177 13.31 18.33 -41.48
N PHE A 178 12.23 17.93 -42.14
CA PHE A 178 11.87 18.45 -43.47
C PHE A 178 10.52 19.18 -43.51
N GLY A 179 9.69 19.08 -42.47
CA GLY A 179 8.34 19.67 -42.42
C GLY A 179 8.32 21.19 -42.33
N ALA A 180 9.35 21.81 -41.73
CA ALA A 180 9.46 23.26 -41.62
C ALA A 180 9.59 23.97 -42.98
N GLY A 181 10.05 23.26 -44.03
CA GLY A 181 10.17 23.82 -45.39
C GLY A 181 8.86 23.86 -46.18
N ALA A 182 7.80 23.18 -45.72
CA ALA A 182 6.53 23.04 -46.43
C ALA A 182 5.41 23.97 -45.91
N GLY A 183 5.66 24.77 -44.86
CA GLY A 183 4.70 25.72 -44.28
C GLY A 183 3.61 25.09 -43.41
N GLU A 184 3.63 23.78 -43.18
CA GLU A 184 2.73 23.05 -42.28
C GLU A 184 3.36 22.84 -40.90
N ASP A 185 2.57 22.81 -39.83
CA ASP A 185 3.04 22.56 -38.46
C ASP A 185 3.50 21.09 -38.31
N PRO A 186 4.82 20.83 -38.14
CA PRO A 186 5.34 19.47 -38.04
C PRO A 186 4.78 18.72 -36.83
N PHE A 187 4.38 19.41 -35.75
CA PHE A 187 3.83 18.77 -34.56
C PHE A 187 2.39 18.27 -34.78
N ALA A 188 1.59 19.00 -35.55
CA ALA A 188 0.26 18.55 -35.95
C ALA A 188 0.35 17.21 -36.71
N LYS A 189 1.31 17.12 -37.64
CA LYS A 189 1.53 15.89 -38.43
C LYS A 189 2.05 14.74 -37.59
N VAL A 190 2.94 15.00 -36.63
CA VAL A 190 3.41 13.98 -35.68
C VAL A 190 2.25 13.46 -34.83
N LYS A 191 1.34 14.33 -34.39
CA LYS A 191 0.15 13.93 -33.63
C LYS A 191 -0.79 13.04 -34.45
N GLU A 192 -1.02 13.38 -35.71
CA GLU A 192 -1.78 12.52 -36.64
C GLU A 192 -1.14 11.15 -36.79
N LEU A 193 0.18 11.08 -37.06
CA LEU A 193 0.90 9.82 -37.23
C LEU A 193 0.85 8.91 -35.98
N ILE A 194 0.92 9.50 -34.79
CA ILE A 194 0.77 8.76 -33.52
C ILE A 194 -0.68 8.29 -33.35
N THR A 195 -1.66 9.13 -33.66
CA THR A 195 -3.08 8.81 -33.54
C THR A 195 -3.50 7.70 -34.51
N ASP A 196 -2.99 7.73 -35.74
CA ASP A 196 -3.22 6.67 -36.74
C ASP A 196 -2.65 5.33 -36.30
N LEU A 197 -1.45 5.33 -35.70
CA LEU A 197 -0.85 4.09 -35.20
C LEU A 197 -1.64 3.53 -34.02
N ILE A 198 -2.07 4.38 -33.08
CA ILE A 198 -2.90 3.96 -31.95
C ILE A 198 -4.22 3.36 -32.45
N THR A 199 -4.88 4.03 -33.40
CA THR A 199 -6.15 3.57 -33.97
C THR A 199 -5.97 2.22 -34.68
N ARG A 200 -4.88 2.04 -35.42
CA ARG A 200 -4.54 0.77 -36.07
C ARG A 200 -4.25 -0.34 -35.06
N LEU A 201 -3.50 -0.06 -33.99
CA LEU A 201 -3.22 -1.04 -32.93
C LEU A 201 -4.49 -1.43 -32.16
N GLN A 202 -5.37 -0.48 -31.87
CA GLN A 202 -6.67 -0.74 -31.23
C GLN A 202 -7.58 -1.58 -32.13
N SER A 203 -7.62 -1.29 -33.44
CA SER A 203 -8.36 -2.11 -34.40
C SER A 203 -7.80 -3.54 -34.51
N GLN A 204 -6.48 -3.70 -34.56
CA GLN A 204 -5.83 -5.02 -34.58
C GLN A 204 -6.09 -5.81 -33.29
N ALA A 205 -6.03 -5.17 -32.12
CA ALA A 205 -6.36 -5.79 -30.85
C ALA A 205 -7.84 -6.21 -30.76
N SER A 206 -8.76 -5.41 -31.31
CA SER A 206 -10.19 -5.77 -31.37
C SER A 206 -10.46 -6.94 -32.33
N SER A 207 -9.72 -7.03 -33.43
CA SER A 207 -9.82 -8.13 -34.41
C SER A 207 -9.30 -9.45 -33.83
N GLU A 208 -8.15 -9.43 -33.13
CA GLU A 208 -7.61 -10.62 -32.44
C GLU A 208 -8.47 -11.10 -31.27
N ALA A 209 -9.17 -10.19 -30.57
CA ALA A 209 -10.12 -10.55 -29.52
C ALA A 209 -11.40 -11.21 -30.05
N SER A 210 -11.80 -10.90 -31.29
CA SER A 210 -12.97 -11.52 -31.96
C SER A 210 -12.68 -12.86 -32.63
N HIS A 211 -11.40 -13.25 -32.71
CA HIS A 211 -10.95 -14.47 -33.39
C HIS A 211 -10.43 -15.56 -32.42
N LYS A 212 -10.80 -15.45 -31.13
CA LYS A 212 -10.69 -16.52 -30.12
C LYS A 212 -12.03 -17.21 -29.91
#